data_AF-A0A926A9U2-F1
#
_entry.id   AF-A0A926A9U2-F1
#
_cell.length_a   1.000
_cell.length_b   1.000
_cell.length_c   1.000
_cell.angle_alpha   90.00
_cell.angle_beta   90.00
_cell.angle_gamma   90.00
#
_symmetry.space_group_name_H-M   'P 1'
#
loop_
_entity.id
_entity.type
_entity.pdbx_description
1 polymer ?
#
loop_
_entity_poly.entity_id
_entity_poly.type
_entity_poly.pdbx_seq_one_letter_code
_entity_poly.pdbx_strand_id
1 'polypeptide(L)'
;MSKPHWTPPKPKSTRCWQNIAKLSVTCPAFPKHQEGRGFHIGATRVQTATSAHRKPLLTRLLPYLLVAPTLLLILTFTLLPAVQSIIDSLYRPAREVNVAPSFVGLQNYLDLFDPVHYIGSRFVTVLGNTVIFAVATTVFTVPLALLFAMLLNRRVRWLGLWRFSLFYPALLPLIGAASIWAFLLADPLGIINTVLRSLGATPVGWLNNPGWVLIAVIAVNIWKQAGYYMIFYLAGLQGIPQDIYEAADLDGTDGWQRLIYITLPLLRRTTLFVLIVTFTFSFQTVEQLQALSEGGPGDSSNLLLYFVFQNISARRNWGYINAMTVILVGLIMAFTLVNFRYFEGRRADEN
;
A
#
# COMPACT_ATOMS: atom_id res chain seq x y z
N MET A 1 29.59 -60.62 -9.84
CA MET A 1 28.89 -59.39 -9.42
C MET A 1 29.72 -58.19 -9.87
N SER A 2 29.42 -57.69 -11.06
CA SER A 2 30.14 -56.62 -11.76
C SER A 2 29.29 -55.34 -11.80
N LYS A 3 29.89 -54.20 -11.45
CA LYS A 3 29.25 -52.88 -11.45
C LYS A 3 28.99 -52.41 -12.89
N PRO A 4 27.84 -51.77 -13.20
CA PRO A 4 27.65 -51.12 -14.49
C PRO A 4 28.26 -49.71 -14.50
N HIS A 5 29.07 -49.43 -15.51
CA HIS A 5 29.53 -48.10 -15.91
C HIS A 5 28.39 -47.32 -16.57
N TRP A 6 28.10 -46.11 -16.09
CA TRP A 6 27.19 -45.17 -16.72
C TRP A 6 28.00 -44.18 -17.58
N THR A 7 27.64 -44.05 -18.85
CA THR A 7 28.18 -43.05 -19.80
C THR A 7 27.06 -42.08 -20.20
N PRO A 8 27.35 -40.77 -20.31
CA PRO A 8 26.32 -39.78 -20.64
C PRO A 8 25.98 -39.79 -22.15
N PRO A 9 24.72 -39.49 -22.53
CA PRO A 9 24.31 -39.45 -23.93
C PRO A 9 24.80 -38.18 -24.65
N LYS A 10 25.23 -38.35 -25.91
CA LYS A 10 25.57 -37.25 -26.84
C LYS A 10 24.33 -36.44 -27.23
N PRO A 11 24.44 -35.11 -27.41
CA PRO A 11 23.32 -34.28 -27.86
C PRO A 11 22.97 -34.57 -29.32
N LYS A 12 21.70 -34.91 -29.57
CA LYS A 12 21.11 -35.10 -30.90
C LYS A 12 20.84 -33.73 -31.55
N SER A 13 21.51 -33.51 -32.68
CA SER A 13 21.09 -32.74 -33.86
C SER A 13 20.08 -31.61 -33.66
N THR A 14 20.60 -30.39 -33.72
CA THR A 14 19.91 -29.14 -34.09
C THR A 14 19.35 -29.23 -35.52
N ARG A 15 18.03 -29.27 -35.68
CA ARG A 15 17.33 -29.08 -36.97
C ARG A 15 15.97 -28.42 -36.75
N CYS A 16 15.98 -27.11 -36.50
CA CYS A 16 14.82 -26.25 -36.73
C CYS A 16 15.30 -24.79 -36.67
N TRP A 17 15.81 -24.25 -37.78
CA TRP A 17 15.91 -22.82 -38.13
C TRP A 17 16.59 -22.76 -39.50
N GLN A 18 15.87 -23.22 -40.54
CA GLN A 18 16.39 -23.32 -41.90
C GLN A 18 15.99 -22.14 -42.80
N ASN A 19 15.61 -20.98 -42.25
CA ASN A 19 15.14 -19.83 -43.03
C ASN A 19 15.79 -18.48 -42.66
N ILE A 20 17.13 -18.45 -42.51
CA ILE A 20 17.91 -17.20 -42.60
C ILE A 20 19.20 -17.47 -43.40
N ALA A 21 19.05 -18.01 -44.61
CA ALA A 21 20.15 -18.23 -45.55
C ALA A 21 19.96 -17.40 -46.83
N LYS A 22 19.84 -16.08 -46.68
CA LYS A 22 20.05 -15.08 -47.75
C LYS A 22 20.57 -13.78 -47.15
N LEU A 23 21.75 -13.84 -46.54
CA LEU A 23 22.62 -12.67 -46.34
C LEU A 23 24.04 -13.20 -46.50
N SER A 24 24.50 -13.22 -47.76
CA SER A 24 25.89 -13.44 -48.12
C SER A 24 26.72 -12.29 -47.54
N VAL A 25 27.24 -12.48 -46.33
CA VAL A 25 28.32 -11.64 -45.82
C VAL A 25 29.59 -12.08 -46.56
N THR A 26 29.89 -11.42 -47.66
CA THR A 26 31.22 -11.47 -48.26
C THR A 26 32.20 -10.85 -47.28
N CYS A 27 32.99 -11.68 -46.60
CA CYS A 27 34.18 -11.21 -45.89
C CYS A 27 35.11 -10.54 -46.92
N PRO A 28 35.52 -9.28 -46.74
CA PRO A 28 36.57 -8.72 -47.58
C PRO A 28 37.87 -9.47 -47.29
N ALA A 29 38.54 -9.92 -48.35
CA ALA A 29 39.84 -10.55 -48.27
C ALA A 29 40.85 -9.58 -47.64
N PHE A 30 41.57 -10.01 -46.60
CA PHE A 30 42.71 -9.29 -46.06
C PHE A 30 43.84 -9.29 -47.11
N PRO A 31 44.31 -8.13 -47.61
CA PRO A 31 45.50 -8.10 -48.42
C PRO A 31 46.74 -8.33 -47.56
N LYS A 32 47.62 -9.23 -48.02
CA LYS A 32 48.95 -9.45 -47.44
C LYS A 32 49.80 -8.18 -47.56
N HIS A 33 50.48 -7.84 -46.46
CA HIS A 33 51.66 -6.99 -46.28
C HIS A 33 52.10 -6.07 -47.45
N GLN A 34 52.15 -4.76 -47.17
CA GLN A 34 53.27 -3.90 -47.58
C GLN A 34 53.60 -2.91 -46.46
N GLU A 35 54.82 -3.01 -45.93
CA GLU A 35 55.46 -1.97 -45.12
C GLU A 35 55.76 -0.75 -46.00
N GLY A 36 55.59 0.45 -45.42
CA GLY A 36 56.16 1.68 -45.96
C GLY A 36 55.27 2.43 -46.96
N ARG A 37 54.44 3.34 -46.43
CA ARG A 37 54.29 4.74 -46.88
C ARG A 37 53.19 5.45 -46.07
N GLY A 38 53.43 6.72 -45.75
CA GLY A 38 52.65 7.52 -44.81
C GLY A 38 51.15 7.54 -45.09
N PHE A 39 50.37 7.23 -44.05
CA PHE A 39 48.92 7.24 -44.08
C PHE A 39 48.41 8.65 -43.74
N HIS A 40 48.12 9.46 -44.77
CA HIS A 40 47.28 10.64 -44.62
C HIS A 40 45.86 10.17 -44.30
N ILE A 41 45.40 10.42 -43.07
CA ILE A 41 44.01 10.19 -42.64
C ILE A 41 43.13 11.20 -43.38
N GLY A 42 42.70 10.84 -44.59
CA GLY A 42 41.61 11.51 -45.27
C GLY A 42 40.32 11.20 -44.52
N ALA A 43 39.76 12.20 -43.86
CA ALA A 43 38.46 12.12 -43.21
C ALA A 43 37.35 11.89 -44.26
N THR A 44 37.05 10.63 -44.58
CA THR A 44 35.81 10.27 -45.26
C THR A 44 34.66 10.55 -44.31
N ARG A 45 34.09 11.75 -44.43
CA ARG A 45 32.84 12.16 -43.81
C ARG A 45 31.74 11.23 -44.32
N VAL A 46 31.41 10.19 -43.55
CA VAL A 46 30.21 9.39 -43.76
C VAL A 46 29.02 10.32 -43.58
N GLN A 47 28.50 10.85 -44.68
CA GLN A 47 27.22 11.56 -44.69
C GLN A 47 26.13 10.51 -44.49
N THR A 48 25.73 10.25 -43.24
CA THR A 48 24.48 9.57 -42.95
C THR A 48 23.35 10.51 -43.32
N ALA A 49 22.82 10.35 -44.53
CA ALA A 49 21.58 10.98 -44.94
C ALA A 49 20.46 10.49 -43.99
N THR A 50 20.14 11.28 -42.98
CA THR A 50 19.00 11.06 -42.09
C THR A 50 17.72 11.35 -42.88
N SER A 51 17.25 10.35 -43.62
CA SER A 51 15.88 10.37 -44.15
C SER A 51 14.92 10.47 -42.97
N ALA A 52 14.31 11.64 -42.81
CA ALA A 52 13.30 11.90 -41.80
C ALA A 52 12.01 11.13 -42.16
N HIS A 53 12.01 9.83 -41.86
CA HIS A 53 10.81 9.01 -41.95
C HIS A 53 9.79 9.54 -40.94
N ARG A 54 8.82 10.33 -41.40
CA ARG A 54 7.73 10.82 -40.57
C ARG A 54 6.97 9.61 -40.04
N LYS A 55 7.15 9.31 -38.75
CA LYS A 55 6.41 8.23 -38.08
C LYS A 55 4.91 8.39 -38.36
N PRO A 56 4.19 7.32 -38.76
CA PRO A 56 2.78 7.40 -39.07
C PRO A 56 2.00 7.99 -37.88
N LEU A 57 0.90 8.72 -38.16
CA LEU A 57 0.04 9.33 -37.13
C LEU A 57 -0.38 8.29 -36.07
N LEU A 58 -0.65 7.06 -36.50
CA LEU A 58 -0.95 5.92 -35.65
C LEU A 58 0.14 5.65 -34.60
N THR A 59 1.42 5.72 -34.97
CA THR A 59 2.55 5.49 -34.04
C THR A 59 2.69 6.60 -33.00
N ARG A 60 2.20 7.81 -33.30
CA ARG A 60 2.14 8.92 -32.35
C ARG A 60 0.93 8.83 -31.42
N LEU A 61 -0.20 8.29 -31.92
CA LEU A 61 -1.46 8.16 -31.17
C LEU A 61 -1.55 6.86 -30.35
N LEU A 62 -0.79 5.83 -30.70
CA LEU A 62 -0.84 4.51 -30.06
C LEU A 62 -0.66 4.56 -28.52
N PRO A 63 0.30 5.32 -27.94
CA PRO A 63 0.42 5.41 -26.49
C PRO A 63 -0.83 6.00 -25.82
N TYR A 64 -1.46 7.00 -26.43
CA TYR A 64 -2.67 7.62 -25.91
C TYR A 64 -3.87 6.67 -26.01
N LEU A 65 -4.00 5.94 -27.12
CA LEU A 65 -5.10 4.99 -27.33
C LEU A 65 -5.00 3.78 -26.38
N LEU A 66 -3.77 3.38 -26.01
CA LEU A 66 -3.52 2.35 -24.99
C LEU A 66 -3.89 2.80 -23.57
N VAL A 67 -3.70 4.08 -23.25
CA VAL A 67 -4.00 4.64 -21.91
C VAL A 67 -5.45 5.13 -21.79
N ALA A 68 -6.08 5.48 -22.92
CA ALA A 68 -7.46 5.98 -22.99
C ALA A 68 -8.50 5.11 -22.25
N PRO A 69 -8.56 3.77 -22.38
CA PRO A 69 -9.58 2.98 -21.68
C PRO A 69 -9.43 3.07 -20.15
N THR A 70 -8.20 3.06 -19.64
CA THR A 70 -7.94 3.21 -18.20
C THR A 70 -8.30 4.60 -17.70
N LEU A 71 -7.92 5.65 -18.44
CA LEU A 71 -8.30 7.03 -18.11
C LEU A 71 -9.81 7.23 -18.09
N LEU A 72 -10.51 6.67 -19.08
CA LEU A 72 -11.97 6.75 -19.16
C LEU A 72 -12.64 6.11 -17.94
N LEU A 73 -12.16 4.93 -17.51
CA LEU A 73 -12.67 4.27 -16.32
C LEU A 73 -12.40 5.08 -15.05
N ILE A 74 -11.19 5.62 -14.88
CA ILE A 74 -10.83 6.46 -13.73
C ILE A 74 -11.69 7.73 -13.69
N LEU A 75 -11.87 8.40 -14.84
CA LEU A 75 -12.67 9.62 -14.93
C LEU A 75 -14.13 9.33 -14.59
N THR A 76 -14.70 8.27 -15.15
CA THR A 76 -16.14 7.98 -15.04
C THR A 76 -16.52 7.37 -13.68
N PHE A 77 -15.72 6.45 -13.16
CA PHE A 77 -16.07 5.66 -11.97
C PHE A 77 -15.33 6.08 -10.70
N THR A 78 -14.33 6.96 -10.78
CA THR A 78 -13.59 7.43 -9.61
C THR A 78 -13.68 8.93 -9.45
N LEU A 79 -13.28 9.71 -10.46
CA LEU A 79 -13.21 11.17 -10.34
C LEU A 79 -14.58 11.83 -10.42
N LEU A 80 -15.44 11.42 -11.34
CA LEU A 80 -16.79 11.95 -11.47
C LEU A 80 -17.62 11.78 -10.17
N PRO A 81 -17.76 10.57 -9.57
CA PRO A 81 -18.50 10.44 -8.32
C PRO A 81 -17.84 11.17 -7.15
N ALA A 82 -16.50 11.28 -7.12
CA ALA A 82 -15.81 12.07 -6.10
C ALA A 82 -16.14 13.57 -6.20
N VAL A 83 -16.16 14.13 -7.41
CA VAL A 83 -16.57 15.52 -7.65
C VAL A 83 -18.04 15.71 -7.32
N GLN A 84 -18.92 14.75 -7.68
CA GLN A 84 -20.33 14.79 -7.30
C GLN A 84 -20.51 14.81 -5.78
N SER A 85 -19.79 13.98 -5.02
CA SER A 85 -19.83 14.04 -3.56
C SER A 85 -19.40 15.40 -3.00
N ILE A 86 -18.42 16.08 -3.62
CA ILE A 86 -18.03 17.44 -3.22
C ILE A 86 -19.13 18.46 -3.54
N ILE A 87 -19.81 18.32 -4.67
CA ILE A 87 -20.92 19.21 -5.03
C ILE A 87 -22.08 18.96 -4.08
N ASP A 88 -22.51 17.71 -3.92
CA ASP A 88 -23.66 17.30 -3.12
C ASP A 88 -23.46 17.58 -1.62
N SER A 89 -22.23 17.71 -1.13
CA SER A 89 -21.96 18.14 0.24
C SER A 89 -22.40 19.59 0.51
N LEU A 90 -22.61 20.40 -0.53
CA LEU A 90 -23.11 21.78 -0.43
C LEU A 90 -24.63 21.88 -0.57
N TYR A 91 -25.31 20.77 -0.87
CA TYR A 91 -26.75 20.71 -1.04
C TYR A 91 -27.42 19.89 0.08
N ARG A 92 -28.73 20.10 0.26
CA ARG A 92 -29.60 19.21 1.04
C ARG A 92 -30.72 18.68 0.16
N PRO A 93 -31.00 17.37 0.22
CA PRO A 93 -32.19 16.84 -0.42
C PRO A 93 -33.41 17.43 0.27
N ALA A 94 -34.41 17.78 -0.53
CA ALA A 94 -35.70 18.17 0.00
C ALA A 94 -36.37 16.97 0.71
N ARG A 95 -37.15 17.25 1.75
CA ARG A 95 -37.88 16.20 2.49
C ARG A 95 -38.98 15.54 1.65
N GLU A 96 -39.46 16.25 0.62
CA GLU A 96 -40.50 15.79 -0.29
C GLU A 96 -39.88 15.14 -1.54
N VAL A 97 -40.49 14.04 -1.98
CA VAL A 97 -40.12 13.38 -3.23
C VAL A 97 -40.52 14.30 -4.39
N ASN A 98 -39.59 14.61 -5.29
CA ASN A 98 -39.72 15.52 -6.45
C ASN A 98 -39.48 17.02 -6.20
N VAL A 99 -39.00 17.42 -5.03
CA VAL A 99 -38.50 18.79 -4.83
C VAL A 99 -36.99 18.83 -5.06
N ALA A 100 -36.53 19.83 -5.81
CA ALA A 100 -35.10 19.99 -6.12
C ALA A 100 -34.28 20.18 -4.83
N PRO A 101 -33.03 19.65 -4.76
CA PRO A 101 -32.14 19.90 -3.64
C PRO A 101 -31.90 21.39 -3.42
N SER A 102 -31.91 21.83 -2.16
CA SER A 102 -31.61 23.22 -1.81
C SER A 102 -30.11 23.40 -1.61
N PHE A 103 -29.55 24.48 -2.16
CA PHE A 103 -28.16 24.86 -1.89
C PHE A 103 -28.08 25.45 -0.48
N VAL A 104 -27.25 24.84 0.37
CA VAL A 104 -27.06 25.24 1.78
C VAL A 104 -25.64 25.73 2.07
N GLY A 105 -24.77 25.78 1.06
CA GLY A 105 -23.38 26.16 1.20
C GLY A 105 -22.66 25.29 2.23
N LEU A 106 -22.05 25.91 3.24
CA LEU A 106 -21.25 25.22 4.26
C LEU A 106 -22.07 24.76 5.48
N GLN A 107 -23.40 24.90 5.49
CA GLN A 107 -24.22 24.55 6.66
C GLN A 107 -24.09 23.08 7.07
N ASN A 108 -23.91 22.18 6.10
CA ASN A 108 -23.67 20.75 6.38
C ASN A 108 -22.40 20.54 7.21
N TYR A 109 -21.36 21.34 6.98
CA TYR A 109 -20.11 21.28 7.73
C TYR A 109 -20.27 21.89 9.12
N LEU A 110 -20.95 23.02 9.24
CA LEU A 110 -21.20 23.66 10.55
C LEU A 110 -22.00 22.75 11.48
N ASP A 111 -23.05 22.12 10.98
CA ASP A 111 -23.88 21.18 11.75
C ASP A 111 -23.10 19.94 12.22
N LEU A 112 -22.05 19.52 11.49
CA LEU A 112 -21.20 18.40 11.91
C LEU A 112 -20.33 18.77 13.12
N PHE A 113 -19.99 20.04 13.31
CA PHE A 113 -19.20 20.50 14.46
C PHE A 113 -20.06 21.15 15.55
N ASP A 114 -21.38 21.18 15.40
CA ASP A 114 -22.31 21.68 16.40
C ASP A 114 -22.66 20.56 17.42
N PRO A 115 -22.25 20.67 18.70
CA PRO A 115 -22.50 19.65 19.70
C PRO A 115 -23.99 19.49 20.05
N VAL A 116 -24.82 20.50 19.77
CA VAL A 116 -26.28 20.44 20.01
C VAL A 116 -26.98 19.67 18.88
N HIS A 117 -26.40 19.65 17.68
CA HIS A 117 -26.96 18.94 16.55
C HIS A 117 -26.87 17.42 16.74
N TYR A 118 -27.93 16.69 16.34
CA TYR A 118 -28.00 15.23 16.52
C TYR A 118 -26.86 14.45 15.83
N ILE A 119 -26.24 15.06 14.83
CA ILE A 119 -25.11 14.50 14.08
C ILE A 119 -23.77 14.92 14.70
N GLY A 120 -23.66 16.20 15.08
CA GLY A 120 -22.41 16.76 15.59
C GLY A 120 -22.05 16.25 16.98
N SER A 121 -23.05 15.92 17.79
CA SER A 121 -22.86 15.28 19.12
C SER A 121 -22.07 13.97 19.06
N ARG A 122 -22.12 13.25 17.92
CA ARG A 122 -21.40 12.00 17.69
C ARG A 122 -20.17 12.19 16.79
N PHE A 123 -20.27 13.10 15.81
CA PHE A 123 -19.25 13.29 14.77
C PHE A 123 -17.85 13.58 15.33
N VAL A 124 -17.72 14.47 16.32
CA VAL A 124 -16.40 14.82 16.88
C VAL A 124 -15.73 13.62 17.55
N THR A 125 -16.50 12.82 18.29
CA THR A 125 -16.02 11.57 18.92
C THR A 125 -15.55 10.57 17.87
N VAL A 126 -16.38 10.34 16.84
CA VAL A 126 -16.06 9.43 15.72
C VAL A 126 -14.82 9.90 14.96
N LEU A 127 -14.70 11.20 14.69
CA LEU A 127 -13.56 11.80 14.01
C LEU A 127 -12.27 11.60 14.82
N GLY A 128 -12.32 11.85 16.13
CA GLY A 128 -11.22 11.62 17.06
C GLY A 128 -10.79 10.15 17.07
N ASN A 129 -11.74 9.23 17.19
CA ASN A 129 -11.48 7.78 17.14
C ASN A 129 -10.85 7.36 15.82
N THR A 130 -11.27 7.95 14.70
CA THR A 130 -10.71 7.67 13.37
C THR A 130 -9.25 8.08 13.29
N VAL A 131 -8.91 9.28 13.77
CA VAL A 131 -7.52 9.77 13.79
C VAL A 131 -6.67 8.92 14.74
N ILE A 132 -7.16 8.62 15.94
CA ILE A 132 -6.47 7.76 16.91
C ILE A 132 -6.23 6.37 16.31
N PHE A 133 -7.24 5.77 15.70
CA PHE A 133 -7.15 4.47 15.04
C PHE A 133 -6.10 4.50 13.92
N ALA A 134 -6.19 5.45 13.00
CA ALA A 134 -5.28 5.54 11.86
C ALA A 134 -3.82 5.78 12.30
N VAL A 135 -3.59 6.67 13.26
CA VAL A 135 -2.24 6.97 13.78
C VAL A 135 -1.70 5.79 14.56
N ALA A 136 -2.45 5.23 15.51
CA ALA A 136 -1.97 4.12 16.33
C ALA A 136 -1.67 2.89 15.48
N THR A 137 -2.58 2.50 14.59
CA THR A 137 -2.35 1.36 13.69
C THR A 137 -1.13 1.57 12.81
N THR A 138 -0.93 2.76 12.26
CA THR A 138 0.25 3.08 11.44
C THR A 138 1.54 3.02 12.26
N VAL A 139 1.57 3.68 13.42
CA VAL A 139 2.75 3.80 14.30
C VAL A 139 3.18 2.44 14.84
N PHE A 140 2.26 1.51 15.09
CA PHE A 140 2.62 0.17 15.58
C PHE A 140 2.84 -0.84 14.46
N THR A 141 2.06 -0.80 13.37
CA THR A 141 2.21 -1.74 12.25
C THR A 141 3.52 -1.53 11.50
N VAL A 142 3.97 -0.29 11.30
CA VAL A 142 5.20 -0.01 10.54
C VAL A 142 6.46 -0.61 11.19
N PRO A 143 6.77 -0.33 12.46
CA PRO A 143 7.90 -0.94 13.14
C PRO A 143 7.76 -2.46 13.26
N LEU A 144 6.55 -2.96 13.52
CA LEU A 144 6.30 -4.40 13.63
C LEU A 144 6.55 -5.13 12.30
N ALA A 145 6.10 -4.56 11.18
CA ALA A 145 6.35 -5.08 9.84
C ALA A 145 7.85 -5.07 9.50
N LEU A 146 8.56 -3.99 9.83
CA LEU A 146 10.01 -3.90 9.66
C LEU A 146 10.73 -4.95 10.53
N LEU A 147 10.32 -5.11 11.79
CA LEU A 147 10.88 -6.11 12.70
C LEU A 147 10.73 -7.52 12.11
N PHE A 148 9.53 -7.88 11.66
CA PHE A 148 9.30 -9.16 11.00
C PHE A 148 10.17 -9.32 9.75
N ALA A 149 10.31 -8.26 8.94
CA ALA A 149 11.12 -8.30 7.74
C ALA A 149 12.60 -8.52 8.07
N MET A 150 13.14 -7.84 9.08
CA MET A 150 14.52 -8.01 9.55
C MET A 150 14.79 -9.42 10.08
N LEU A 151 13.85 -9.97 10.86
CA LEU A 151 13.94 -11.34 11.38
C LEU A 151 13.98 -12.38 10.24
N LEU A 152 13.20 -12.15 9.18
CA LEU A 152 13.07 -13.07 8.03
C LEU A 152 13.95 -12.70 6.82
N ASN A 153 14.79 -11.69 6.93
CA ASN A 153 15.81 -11.36 5.94
C ASN A 153 17.10 -12.19 6.14
N ARG A 154 17.23 -12.87 7.27
CA ARG A 154 18.37 -13.75 7.57
C ARG A 154 18.14 -15.16 7.04
N ARG A 155 19.22 -15.95 6.93
CA ARG A 155 19.14 -17.38 6.58
C ARG A 155 18.57 -18.18 7.77
N VAL A 156 17.24 -18.16 7.92
CA VAL A 156 16.51 -18.90 8.95
C VAL A 156 16.04 -20.24 8.39
N ARG A 157 16.13 -21.31 9.19
CA ARG A 157 15.57 -22.63 8.82
C ARG A 157 14.04 -22.53 8.73
N TRP A 158 13.45 -23.18 7.73
CA TRP A 158 12.00 -23.14 7.45
C TRP A 158 11.46 -21.75 7.08
N LEU A 159 12.26 -20.93 6.40
CA LEU A 159 11.90 -19.55 6.03
C LEU A 159 10.53 -19.41 5.36
N GLY A 160 10.15 -20.37 4.50
CA GLY A 160 8.84 -20.39 3.85
C GLY A 160 7.68 -20.51 4.84
N LEU A 161 7.81 -21.36 5.88
CA LEU A 161 6.77 -21.52 6.91
C LEU A 161 6.61 -20.27 7.77
N TRP A 162 7.72 -19.62 8.14
CA TRP A 162 7.67 -18.36 8.89
C TRP A 162 7.03 -17.23 8.10
N ARG A 163 7.42 -17.06 6.83
CA ARG A 163 6.80 -16.07 5.93
C ARG A 163 5.32 -16.33 5.75
N PHE A 164 4.93 -17.59 5.56
CA PHE A 164 3.53 -17.98 5.43
C PHE A 164 2.75 -17.68 6.72
N SER A 165 3.24 -18.10 7.88
CA SER A 165 2.56 -17.90 9.17
C SER A 165 2.31 -16.42 9.48
N LEU A 166 3.31 -15.56 9.29
CA LEU A 166 3.16 -14.12 9.55
C LEU A 166 2.28 -13.43 8.50
N PHE A 167 2.29 -13.89 7.24
CA PHE A 167 1.48 -13.31 6.17
C PHE A 167 0.05 -13.86 6.14
N TYR A 168 -0.20 -15.04 6.72
CA TYR A 168 -1.48 -15.72 6.67
C TYR A 168 -2.67 -14.87 7.17
N PRO A 169 -2.57 -14.08 8.25
CA PRO A 169 -3.65 -13.18 8.67
C PRO A 169 -4.12 -12.23 7.57
N ALA A 170 -3.22 -11.75 6.71
CA ALA A 170 -3.57 -10.84 5.63
C ALA A 170 -4.42 -11.51 4.56
N LEU A 171 -4.26 -12.83 4.35
CA LEU A 171 -5.01 -13.63 3.38
C LEU A 171 -6.43 -13.98 3.83
N LEU A 172 -6.72 -13.92 5.14
CA LEU A 172 -8.06 -14.20 5.64
C LEU A 172 -9.06 -13.15 5.15
N PRO A 173 -10.30 -13.54 4.78
CA PRO A 173 -11.39 -12.60 4.58
C PRO A 173 -11.55 -11.70 5.80
N LEU A 174 -11.75 -10.39 5.59
CA LEU A 174 -11.75 -9.40 6.67
C LEU A 174 -12.82 -9.71 7.71
N ILE A 175 -14.05 -9.98 7.26
CA ILE A 175 -15.16 -10.35 8.13
C ILE A 175 -14.90 -11.65 8.90
N GLY A 176 -14.32 -12.68 8.26
CA GLY A 176 -14.02 -13.95 8.91
C GLY A 176 -12.95 -13.82 10.00
N ALA A 177 -11.88 -13.07 9.72
CA ALA A 177 -10.85 -12.75 10.71
C ALA A 177 -11.43 -11.97 11.89
N ALA A 178 -12.27 -10.98 11.63
CA ALA A 178 -12.95 -10.20 12.65
C ALA A 178 -13.89 -11.05 13.52
N SER A 179 -14.68 -11.95 12.93
CA SER A 179 -15.56 -12.86 13.68
C SER A 179 -14.79 -13.82 14.59
N ILE A 180 -13.63 -14.33 14.16
CA ILE A 180 -12.76 -15.15 15.02
C ILE A 180 -12.32 -14.34 16.24
N TRP A 181 -11.83 -13.11 16.03
CA TRP A 181 -11.42 -12.24 17.12
C TRP A 181 -12.58 -11.81 18.02
N ALA A 182 -13.78 -11.59 17.47
CA ALA A 182 -14.97 -11.30 18.25
C ALA A 182 -15.28 -12.45 19.23
N PHE A 183 -15.16 -13.70 18.78
CA PHE A 183 -15.30 -14.88 19.64
C PHE A 183 -14.19 -14.97 20.70
N LEU A 184 -12.92 -14.71 20.32
CA LEU A 184 -11.79 -14.75 21.25
C LEU A 184 -11.90 -13.69 22.36
N LEU A 185 -12.42 -12.51 22.02
CA LEU A 185 -12.57 -11.33 22.87
C LEU A 185 -13.92 -11.26 23.59
N ALA A 186 -14.81 -12.22 23.34
CA ALA A 186 -16.15 -12.25 23.92
C ALA A 186 -16.10 -12.29 25.47
N ASP A 187 -16.99 -11.54 26.10
CA ASP A 187 -17.15 -11.50 27.55
C ASP A 187 -18.38 -12.32 27.97
N PRO A 188 -18.33 -13.24 28.96
CA PRO A 188 -17.20 -13.61 29.83
C PRO A 188 -16.41 -14.86 29.41
N LEU A 189 -16.87 -15.62 28.42
CA LEU A 189 -16.33 -16.95 28.10
C LEU A 189 -15.27 -16.97 26.99
N GLY A 190 -14.86 -15.80 26.46
CA GLY A 190 -13.81 -15.71 25.45
C GLY A 190 -12.48 -16.33 25.92
N ILE A 191 -11.71 -16.85 24.97
CA ILE A 191 -10.44 -17.53 25.25
C ILE A 191 -9.46 -16.56 25.95
N ILE A 192 -9.41 -15.30 25.52
CA ILE A 192 -8.51 -14.29 26.11
C ILE A 192 -8.82 -14.06 27.59
N ASN A 193 -10.09 -13.87 27.94
CA ASN A 193 -10.49 -13.70 29.34
C ASN A 193 -10.30 -14.99 30.16
N THR A 194 -10.41 -16.17 29.54
CA THR A 194 -10.11 -17.44 30.22
C THR A 194 -8.62 -17.57 30.56
N VAL A 195 -7.73 -17.18 29.65
CA VAL A 195 -6.29 -17.12 29.92
C VAL A 195 -5.97 -16.08 30.99
N LEU A 196 -6.54 -14.88 30.92
CA LEU A 196 -6.36 -13.84 31.94
C LEU A 196 -6.75 -14.32 33.34
N ARG A 197 -7.91 -14.98 33.47
CA ARG A 197 -8.35 -15.58 34.74
C ARG A 197 -7.38 -16.63 35.25
N SER A 198 -6.84 -17.48 34.37
CA SER A 198 -5.86 -18.49 34.77
C SER A 198 -4.55 -17.90 35.30
N LEU A 199 -4.23 -16.67 34.89
CA LEU A 199 -3.08 -15.90 35.37
C LEU A 199 -3.42 -15.02 36.59
N GLY A 200 -4.65 -15.10 37.12
CA GLY A 200 -5.11 -14.32 38.27
C GLY A 200 -5.57 -12.89 37.95
N ALA A 201 -5.68 -12.51 36.67
CA ALA A 201 -6.17 -11.21 36.26
C ALA A 201 -7.71 -11.17 36.15
N THR A 202 -8.29 -9.98 36.33
CA THR A 202 -9.73 -9.77 36.16
C THR A 202 -10.13 -9.81 34.68
N PRO A 203 -11.28 -10.42 34.32
CA PRO A 203 -11.79 -10.37 32.96
C PRO A 203 -11.99 -8.93 32.49
N VAL A 204 -11.67 -8.68 31.23
CA VAL A 204 -11.85 -7.36 30.60
C VAL A 204 -12.98 -7.46 29.58
N GLY A 205 -13.92 -6.54 29.65
CA GLY A 205 -14.97 -6.39 28.64
C GLY A 205 -14.41 -5.78 27.35
N TRP A 206 -13.57 -6.52 26.61
CA TRP A 206 -12.82 -6.00 25.46
C TRP A 206 -13.68 -5.27 24.44
N LEU A 207 -14.89 -5.77 24.16
CA LEU A 207 -15.80 -5.21 23.17
C LEU A 207 -16.92 -4.36 23.79
N ASN A 208 -17.20 -4.55 25.09
CA ASN A 208 -18.31 -3.92 25.81
C ASN A 208 -17.87 -2.72 26.69
N ASN A 209 -16.56 -2.51 26.87
CA ASN A 209 -16.01 -1.42 27.66
C ASN A 209 -15.50 -0.30 26.73
N PRO A 210 -16.01 0.94 26.87
CA PRO A 210 -15.58 2.09 26.08
C PRO A 210 -14.06 2.36 26.11
N GLY A 211 -13.39 2.04 27.22
CA GLY A 211 -11.94 2.24 27.36
C GLY A 211 -11.09 1.20 26.64
N TRP A 212 -11.64 0.03 26.31
CA TRP A 212 -10.89 -1.09 25.74
C TRP A 212 -11.25 -1.41 24.29
N VAL A 213 -12.47 -1.08 23.85
CA VAL A 213 -12.97 -1.49 22.54
C VAL A 213 -12.15 -0.95 21.38
N LEU A 214 -11.75 0.32 21.42
CA LEU A 214 -10.90 0.89 20.37
C LEU A 214 -9.51 0.23 20.35
N ILE A 215 -8.94 -0.07 21.51
CA ILE A 215 -7.64 -0.74 21.65
C ILE A 215 -7.71 -2.15 21.06
N ALA A 216 -8.78 -2.89 21.35
CA ALA A 216 -9.01 -4.22 20.80
C ALA A 216 -9.10 -4.19 19.27
N VAL A 217 -9.88 -3.25 18.70
CA VAL A 217 -10.00 -3.09 17.25
C VAL A 217 -8.65 -2.72 16.60
N ILE A 218 -7.86 -1.84 17.24
CA ILE A 218 -6.50 -1.49 16.79
C ILE A 218 -5.60 -2.72 16.77
N ALA A 219 -5.59 -3.50 17.86
CA ALA A 219 -4.74 -4.69 17.98
C ALA A 219 -5.05 -5.74 16.90
N VAL A 220 -6.34 -5.97 16.62
CA VAL A 220 -6.77 -6.88 15.55
C VAL A 220 -6.33 -6.37 14.18
N ASN A 221 -6.43 -5.06 13.92
CA ASN A 221 -5.98 -4.49 12.65
C ASN A 221 -4.45 -4.62 12.47
N ILE A 222 -3.67 -4.37 13.53
CA ILE A 222 -2.20 -4.54 13.49
C ILE A 222 -1.85 -6.00 13.17
N TRP A 223 -2.48 -6.96 13.86
CA TRP A 223 -2.27 -8.39 13.61
C TRP A 223 -2.61 -8.80 12.16
N LYS A 224 -3.71 -8.27 11.61
CA LYS A 224 -4.15 -8.54 10.24
C LYS A 224 -3.14 -8.02 9.21
N GLN A 225 -2.57 -6.84 9.43
CA GLN A 225 -1.86 -6.08 8.41
C GLN A 225 -0.33 -6.16 8.49
N ALA A 226 0.26 -6.41 9.67
CA ALA A 226 1.71 -6.37 9.85
C ALA A 226 2.47 -7.34 8.91
N GLY A 227 1.93 -8.55 8.71
CA GLY A 227 2.50 -9.52 7.79
C GLY A 227 2.45 -9.10 6.33
N TYR A 228 1.42 -8.36 5.92
CA TYR A 228 1.33 -7.82 4.55
C TYR A 228 2.43 -6.79 4.30
N TYR A 229 2.58 -5.82 5.22
CA TYR A 229 3.58 -4.77 5.09
C TYR A 229 5.02 -5.26 5.24
N MET A 230 5.23 -6.36 5.98
CA MET A 230 6.52 -7.03 6.06
C MET A 230 7.08 -7.38 4.68
N ILE A 231 6.25 -7.79 3.72
CA ILE A 231 6.72 -8.20 2.39
C ILE A 231 7.39 -7.04 1.64
N PHE A 232 6.84 -5.83 1.76
CA PHE A 232 7.41 -4.63 1.15
C PHE A 232 8.78 -4.31 1.76
N TYR A 233 8.90 -4.36 3.08
CA TYR A 233 10.18 -4.19 3.76
C TYR A 233 11.18 -5.26 3.40
N LEU A 234 10.75 -6.52 3.27
CA LEU A 234 11.60 -7.62 2.89
C LEU A 234 12.15 -7.44 1.46
N ALA A 235 11.32 -7.03 0.52
CA ALA A 235 11.74 -6.70 -0.85
C ALA A 235 12.74 -5.52 -0.85
N GLY A 236 12.47 -4.49 -0.05
CA GLY A 236 13.39 -3.36 0.13
C GLY A 236 14.75 -3.78 0.70
N LEU A 237 14.75 -4.61 1.75
CA LEU A 237 15.95 -5.12 2.40
C LEU A 237 16.80 -5.98 1.46
N GLN A 238 16.16 -6.80 0.61
CA GLN A 238 16.82 -7.63 -0.38
C GLN A 238 17.41 -6.82 -1.55
N GLY A 239 16.90 -5.60 -1.77
CA GLY A 239 17.43 -4.67 -2.77
C GLY A 239 18.71 -3.96 -2.33
N ILE A 240 19.09 -4.02 -1.05
CA ILE A 240 20.30 -3.37 -0.54
C ILE A 240 21.52 -4.25 -0.86
N PRO A 241 22.54 -3.74 -1.59
CA PRO A 241 23.76 -4.49 -1.89
C PRO A 241 24.48 -4.96 -0.62
N GLN A 242 25.02 -6.18 -0.64
CA GLN A 242 25.74 -6.73 0.52
C GLN A 242 27.02 -5.95 0.83
N ASP A 243 27.68 -5.40 -0.19
CA ASP A 243 28.93 -4.63 -0.07
C ASP A 243 28.81 -3.43 0.88
N ILE A 244 27.64 -2.77 0.95
CA ILE A 244 27.39 -1.65 1.87
C ILE A 244 27.49 -2.13 3.33
N TYR A 245 26.97 -3.33 3.59
CA TYR A 245 26.98 -3.91 4.90
C TYR A 245 28.36 -4.45 5.29
N GLU A 246 29.09 -5.03 4.35
CA GLU A 246 30.47 -5.48 4.57
C GLU A 246 31.39 -4.30 4.87
N ALA A 247 31.24 -3.19 4.16
CA ALA A 247 31.96 -1.94 4.45
C ALA A 247 31.68 -1.43 5.87
N ALA A 248 30.41 -1.42 6.28
CA ALA A 248 30.03 -1.01 7.63
C ALA A 248 30.60 -1.93 8.74
N ASP A 249 30.69 -3.23 8.46
CA ASP A 249 31.28 -4.20 9.37
C ASP A 249 32.82 -4.00 9.48
N LEU A 250 33.49 -3.55 8.41
CA LEU A 250 34.91 -3.12 8.46
C LEU A 250 35.13 -1.84 9.27
N ASP A 251 34.17 -0.91 9.23
CA ASP A 251 34.18 0.33 10.03
C ASP A 251 33.83 0.08 11.52
N GLY A 252 33.55 -1.17 11.92
CA GLY A 252 33.23 -1.53 13.30
C GLY A 252 31.86 -1.06 13.77
N THR A 253 30.92 -0.87 12.85
CA THR A 253 29.57 -0.36 13.14
C THR A 253 28.73 -1.39 13.91
N ASP A 254 28.15 -1.01 15.05
CA ASP A 254 27.26 -1.90 15.83
C ASP A 254 25.92 -2.16 15.11
N GLY A 255 25.22 -3.24 15.46
CA GLY A 255 23.94 -3.61 14.85
C GLY A 255 22.86 -2.53 14.94
N TRP A 256 22.80 -1.78 16.05
CA TRP A 256 21.87 -0.65 16.18
C TRP A 256 22.26 0.54 15.30
N GLN A 257 23.56 0.83 15.22
CA GLN A 257 24.07 1.88 14.34
C GLN A 257 23.79 1.52 12.87
N ARG A 258 24.01 0.25 12.48
CA ARG A 258 23.69 -0.26 11.14
C ARG A 258 22.20 -0.19 10.81
N LEU A 259 21.32 -0.39 11.79
CA LEU A 259 19.88 -0.18 11.59
C LEU A 259 19.55 1.29 11.33
N ILE A 260 19.99 2.18 12.22
CA ILE A 260 19.59 3.59 12.23
C ILE A 260 20.25 4.38 11.10
N TYR A 261 21.54 4.16 10.83
CA TYR A 261 22.32 4.99 9.92
C TYR A 261 22.46 4.42 8.50
N ILE A 262 22.18 3.13 8.30
CA ILE A 262 22.32 2.48 6.99
C ILE A 262 20.97 1.95 6.52
N THR A 263 20.37 1.06 7.31
CA THR A 263 19.19 0.30 6.88
C THR A 263 17.96 1.21 6.76
N LEU A 264 17.63 2.00 7.78
CA LEU A 264 16.47 2.89 7.76
C LEU A 264 16.55 3.98 6.67
N PRO A 265 17.70 4.65 6.44
CA PRO A 265 17.84 5.61 5.34
C PRO A 265 17.70 4.97 3.97
N LEU A 266 18.28 3.79 3.73
CA LEU A 266 18.16 3.08 2.46
C LEU A 266 16.74 2.53 2.23
N LEU A 267 16.03 2.17 3.30
CA LEU A 267 14.62 1.75 3.24
C LEU A 267 13.63 2.91 3.16
N ARG A 268 14.07 4.17 3.22
CA ARG A 268 13.21 5.36 3.30
C ARG A 268 12.10 5.39 2.26
N ARG A 269 12.36 4.98 1.02
CA ARG A 269 11.35 4.90 -0.06
C ARG A 269 10.28 3.85 0.23
N THR A 270 10.71 2.69 0.72
CA THR A 270 9.82 1.61 1.14
C THR A 270 9.01 2.04 2.36
N THR A 271 9.63 2.69 3.35
CA THR A 271 8.96 3.21 4.54
C THR A 271 7.89 4.24 4.20
N LEU A 272 8.20 5.19 3.30
CA LEU A 272 7.24 6.17 2.79
C LEU A 272 6.04 5.47 2.16
N PHE A 273 6.29 4.53 1.25
CA PHE A 273 5.23 3.78 0.60
C PHE A 273 4.35 3.05 1.62
N VAL A 274 4.96 2.31 2.55
CA VAL A 274 4.23 1.57 3.58
C VAL A 274 3.42 2.52 4.48
N LEU A 275 3.98 3.66 4.88
CA LEU A 275 3.29 4.68 5.68
C LEU A 275 2.05 5.23 4.99
N ILE A 276 2.16 5.61 3.71
CA ILE A 276 1.02 6.15 2.95
C ILE A 276 -0.06 5.08 2.80
N VAL A 277 0.33 3.87 2.42
CA VAL A 277 -0.60 2.78 2.15
C VAL A 277 -1.29 2.33 3.44
N THR A 278 -0.55 2.10 4.53
CA THR A 278 -1.15 1.68 5.81
C THR A 278 -2.07 2.74 6.38
N PHE A 279 -1.70 4.01 6.30
CA PHE A 279 -2.56 5.08 6.81
C PHE A 279 -3.84 5.16 5.98
N THR A 280 -3.75 5.10 4.65
CA THR A 280 -4.91 5.14 3.74
C THR A 280 -5.86 3.97 4.00
N PHE A 281 -5.34 2.75 4.18
CA PHE A 281 -6.17 1.58 4.45
C PHE A 281 -6.85 1.63 5.82
N SER A 282 -6.24 2.27 6.83
CA SER A 282 -6.86 2.42 8.15
C SER A 282 -8.16 3.24 8.14
N PHE A 283 -8.42 4.05 7.11
CA PHE A 283 -9.70 4.77 6.96
C PHE A 283 -10.80 3.93 6.31
N GLN A 284 -10.46 2.77 5.73
CA GLN A 284 -11.38 1.96 4.92
C GLN A 284 -11.97 0.75 5.67
N THR A 285 -11.74 0.64 6.98
CA THR A 285 -12.05 -0.56 7.77
C THR A 285 -13.49 -0.61 8.30
N VAL A 286 -14.47 -0.78 7.41
CA VAL A 286 -15.90 -0.89 7.78
C VAL A 286 -16.23 -2.30 8.30
N GLU A 287 -15.92 -3.33 7.52
CA GLU A 287 -16.35 -4.71 7.79
C GLU A 287 -15.76 -5.26 9.09
N GLN A 288 -14.49 -4.94 9.37
CA GLN A 288 -13.84 -5.33 10.61
C GLN A 288 -14.55 -4.75 11.83
N LEU A 289 -14.91 -3.46 11.76
CA LEU A 289 -15.54 -2.77 12.88
C LEU A 289 -16.96 -3.28 13.10
N GLN A 290 -17.70 -3.48 12.00
CA GLN A 290 -19.04 -4.07 12.05
C GLN A 290 -19.03 -5.46 12.69
N ALA A 291 -18.07 -6.32 12.34
CA ALA A 291 -18.01 -7.68 12.87
C ALA A 291 -17.44 -7.79 14.30
N LEU A 292 -16.67 -6.79 14.77
CA LEU A 292 -16.07 -6.81 16.12
C LEU A 292 -16.92 -6.10 17.17
N SER A 293 -17.32 -4.86 16.92
CA SER A 293 -17.89 -3.99 17.97
C SER A 293 -19.15 -3.25 17.55
N GLU A 294 -19.48 -3.24 16.26
CA GLU A 294 -20.58 -2.43 15.71
C GLU A 294 -20.49 -0.94 16.09
N GLY A 295 -19.27 -0.43 16.34
CA GLY A 295 -19.00 0.94 16.77
C GLY A 295 -18.79 1.09 18.29
N GLY A 296 -19.05 0.03 19.07
CA GLY A 296 -18.87 -0.01 20.52
C GLY A 296 -19.87 0.88 21.27
N PRO A 297 -19.92 0.77 22.61
CA PRO A 297 -20.85 1.55 23.42
C PRO A 297 -20.58 3.04 23.29
N GLY A 298 -21.60 3.84 22.99
CA GLY A 298 -21.49 5.29 22.87
C GLY A 298 -20.49 5.78 21.81
N ASP A 299 -20.35 5.05 20.69
CA ASP A 299 -19.40 5.34 19.60
C ASP A 299 -17.92 5.27 19.97
N SER A 300 -17.58 4.66 21.11
CA SER A 300 -16.20 4.58 21.62
C SER A 300 -15.18 3.89 20.71
N SER A 301 -15.62 3.07 19.74
CA SER A 301 -14.76 2.55 18.67
C SER A 301 -15.25 2.92 17.26
N ASN A 302 -16.30 3.74 17.16
CA ASN A 302 -16.90 4.06 15.88
C ASN A 302 -15.94 4.91 15.03
N LEU A 303 -15.79 4.54 13.76
CA LEU A 303 -14.89 5.18 12.81
C LEU A 303 -15.70 5.91 11.73
N LEU A 304 -15.12 6.95 11.14
CA LEU A 304 -15.84 7.89 10.29
C LEU A 304 -16.52 7.22 9.10
N LEU A 305 -15.83 6.28 8.43
CA LEU A 305 -16.43 5.58 7.30
C LEU A 305 -17.56 4.63 7.71
N TYR A 306 -17.47 4.01 8.90
CA TYR A 306 -18.56 3.19 9.42
C TYR A 306 -19.74 4.05 9.91
N PHE A 307 -19.47 5.21 10.49
CA PHE A 307 -20.50 6.19 10.82
C PHE A 307 -21.22 6.69 9.56
N VAL A 308 -20.50 6.92 8.46
CA VAL A 308 -21.10 7.18 7.14
C VAL A 308 -21.99 6.00 6.73
N PHE A 309 -21.49 4.76 6.78
CA PHE A 309 -22.24 3.55 6.45
C PHE A 309 -23.54 3.43 7.24
N GLN A 310 -23.53 3.66 8.56
CA GLN A 310 -24.71 3.63 9.42
C GLN A 310 -25.77 4.67 9.03
N ASN A 311 -25.33 5.83 8.53
CA ASN A 311 -26.22 6.93 8.18
C ASN A 311 -26.85 6.80 6.78
N ILE A 312 -26.38 5.86 5.93
CA ILE A 312 -26.95 5.63 4.59
C ILE A 312 -28.43 5.25 4.68
N SER A 313 -28.79 4.36 5.61
CA SER A 313 -30.15 3.83 5.75
C SER A 313 -31.04 4.67 6.65
N ALA A 314 -30.46 5.39 7.62
CA ALA A 314 -31.21 5.88 8.77
C ALA A 314 -32.04 7.13 8.47
N ARG A 315 -31.55 8.10 7.69
CA ARG A 315 -32.28 9.33 7.34
C ARG A 315 -31.69 9.87 6.04
N ARG A 316 -32.55 10.24 5.10
CA ARG A 316 -32.29 10.62 3.70
C ARG A 316 -31.40 11.87 3.48
N ASN A 317 -30.53 12.23 4.42
CA ASN A 317 -29.73 13.46 4.39
C ASN A 317 -28.37 13.23 3.75
N TRP A 318 -28.38 12.97 2.45
CA TRP A 318 -27.18 12.79 1.61
C TRP A 318 -26.14 13.91 1.75
N GLY A 319 -26.58 15.15 2.04
CA GLY A 319 -25.69 16.28 2.25
C GLY A 319 -24.69 16.08 3.41
N TYR A 320 -25.13 15.52 4.54
CA TYR A 320 -24.22 15.24 5.65
C TYR A 320 -23.26 14.08 5.35
N ILE A 321 -23.76 13.03 4.70
CA ILE A 321 -22.95 11.88 4.28
C ILE A 321 -21.82 12.35 3.35
N ASN A 322 -22.17 13.14 2.34
CA ASN A 322 -21.22 13.70 1.41
C ASN A 322 -20.23 14.66 2.10
N ALA A 323 -20.69 15.52 3.02
CA ALA A 323 -19.80 16.38 3.80
C ALA A 323 -18.79 15.59 4.64
N MET A 324 -19.22 14.51 5.31
CA MET A 324 -18.33 13.61 6.04
C MET A 324 -17.33 12.89 5.13
N THR A 325 -17.76 12.40 3.96
CA THR A 325 -16.88 11.79 2.96
C THR A 325 -15.84 12.78 2.45
N VAL A 326 -16.22 14.04 2.21
CA VAL A 326 -15.28 15.10 1.79
C VAL A 326 -14.24 15.37 2.89
N ILE A 327 -14.65 15.42 4.16
CA ILE A 327 -13.70 15.57 5.29
C ILE A 327 -12.74 14.38 5.34
N LEU A 328 -13.24 13.16 5.19
CA LEU A 328 -12.43 11.94 5.17
C LEU A 328 -11.37 11.98 4.05
N VAL A 329 -11.78 12.31 2.83
CA VAL A 329 -10.87 12.46 1.68
C VAL A 329 -9.85 13.56 1.93
N GLY A 330 -10.29 14.70 2.48
CA GLY A 330 -9.42 15.81 2.86
C GLY A 330 -8.35 15.41 3.88
N LEU A 331 -8.70 14.61 4.88
CA LEU A 331 -7.75 14.09 5.87
C LEU A 331 -6.71 13.15 5.25
N ILE A 332 -7.15 12.21 4.40
CA ILE A 332 -6.24 11.29 3.69
C ILE A 332 -5.30 12.11 2.80
N MET A 333 -5.83 13.03 2.00
CA MET A 333 -5.05 13.88 1.10
C MET A 333 -4.04 14.75 1.88
N ALA A 334 -4.45 15.37 2.97
CA ALA A 334 -3.57 16.17 3.83
C ALA A 334 -2.40 15.33 4.36
N PHE A 335 -2.68 14.13 4.89
CA PHE A 335 -1.63 13.24 5.36
C PHE A 335 -0.69 12.79 4.25
N THR A 336 -1.23 12.39 3.09
CA THR A 336 -0.43 11.99 1.94
C THR A 336 0.49 13.13 1.48
N LEU A 337 -0.02 14.37 1.39
CA LEU A 337 0.77 15.53 1.00
C LEU A 337 1.87 15.86 2.01
N VAL A 338 1.57 15.78 3.31
CA VAL A 338 2.56 16.02 4.37
C VAL A 338 3.69 14.99 4.32
N ASN A 339 3.34 13.70 4.20
CA ASN A 339 4.33 12.63 4.07
C ASN A 339 5.17 12.82 2.80
N PHE A 340 4.53 13.04 1.67
CA PHE A 340 5.22 13.23 0.40
C PHE A 340 6.23 14.38 0.45
N ARG A 341 5.83 15.55 0.97
CA ARG A 341 6.74 16.70 1.14
C ARG A 341 7.89 16.42 2.10
N TYR A 342 7.62 15.77 3.24
CA TYR A 342 8.67 15.44 4.22
C TYR A 342 9.74 14.49 3.64
N PHE A 343 9.32 13.54 2.82
CA PHE A 343 10.23 12.56 2.24
C PHE A 343 10.88 13.01 0.92
N GLU A 344 10.23 13.84 0.11
CA GLU A 344 10.87 14.45 -1.07
C GLU A 344 11.82 15.60 -0.72
N GLY A 345 11.53 16.39 0.31
CA GLY A 345 12.37 17.51 0.73
C GLY A 345 13.82 17.12 0.93
N ARG A 346 14.10 16.04 1.68
CA ARG A 346 15.50 15.59 1.86
C ARG A 346 16.11 14.84 0.67
N ARG A 347 15.35 14.55 -0.40
CA ARG A 347 15.92 13.97 -1.63
C ARG A 347 16.64 15.05 -2.44
N ALA A 348 16.21 16.31 -2.32
CA ALA A 348 16.87 17.45 -2.94
C ALA A 348 18.20 17.84 -2.24
N ASP A 349 18.39 17.42 -0.99
CA ASP A 349 19.60 17.71 -0.21
C ASP A 349 20.70 16.64 -0.37
N GLU A 350 20.34 15.43 -0.86
CA GLU A 350 21.25 14.28 -1.04
C GLU A 350 21.81 14.17 -2.48
N ASN A 351 21.27 14.94 -3.42
CA ASN A 351 21.73 15.04 -4.81
C ASN A 351 22.42 16.39 -5.02
#